data_AF-E0WFR4-F1
#
_entry.id   AF-E0WFR4-F1
#
_cell.length_a   1.000
_cell.length_b   1.000
_cell.length_c   1.000
_cell.angle_alpha   90.00
_cell.angle_beta   90.00
_cell.angle_gamma   90.00
#
_symmetry.space_group_name_H-M   'P 1'
#
loop_
_entity.id
_entity.type
_entity.pdbx_description
1 polymer ?
#
loop_
_entity_poly.entity_id
_entity_poly.type
_entity_poly.pdbx_seq_one_letter_code
_entity_poly.pdbx_strand_id
1 'polypeptide(L)'
;YVGQEKLRPQTGWTPLAFALDWIRPPRQMNSTSFFYAHTDQWRYEKLGMEEVLSPLADPKLYAGGMIDYNVRAERMGWLPSAPQLQTNPLQVVRDATAAGLEPREYAVRSIKDGSPKLSWTDPDHTSNWPRNMFVWRSNILGSSGKGHEYFLKHLLGTSNGVQGKDLGAEEAKPTEVVWHDKAPEGKLDLLVTLDFRMSTTCLYSDIVLPAATWYE
;
A
#
# COMPACT_ATOMS: atom_id res chain seq x y z
N TYR A 1 -8.36 -26.21 6.01
CA TYR A 1 -6.91 -25.91 5.96
C TYR A 1 -6.64 -25.04 4.74
N VAL A 2 -5.86 -23.95 4.89
CA VAL A 2 -5.47 -23.03 3.80
C VAL A 2 -3.93 -23.04 3.67
N GLY A 3 -3.25 -21.90 3.79
CA GLY A 3 -1.79 -21.84 3.95
C GLY A 3 -1.31 -22.23 5.36
N GLN A 4 0.02 -22.36 5.51
CA GLN A 4 0.69 -22.68 6.77
C GLN A 4 0.87 -21.44 7.65
N GLU A 5 -0.24 -20.87 8.16
CA GLU A 5 -0.21 -19.65 8.97
C GLU A 5 0.29 -19.86 10.41
N LYS A 6 0.08 -21.08 10.95
CA LYS A 6 0.32 -21.36 12.36
C LYS A 6 1.80 -21.48 12.69
N LEU A 7 2.45 -20.35 12.97
CA LEU A 7 3.78 -20.29 13.57
C LEU A 7 3.67 -20.53 15.09
N ARG A 8 3.96 -21.77 15.52
CA ARG A 8 3.76 -22.19 16.92
C ARG A 8 4.48 -21.30 17.95
N PRO A 9 5.78 -20.96 17.82
CA PRO A 9 6.49 -20.13 18.79
C PRO A 9 6.32 -18.62 18.51
N GLN A 10 5.08 -18.14 18.38
CA GLN A 10 4.77 -16.79 17.93
C GLN A 10 5.47 -15.69 18.75
N THR A 11 5.43 -15.78 20.08
CA THR A 11 5.99 -14.76 20.98
C THR A 11 7.52 -14.74 21.01
N GLY A 12 8.17 -15.84 20.67
CA GLY A 12 9.63 -15.90 20.50
C GLY A 12 10.07 -15.33 19.15
N TRP A 13 9.32 -15.62 18.08
CA TRP A 13 9.65 -15.16 16.72
C TRP A 13 9.34 -13.68 16.48
N THR A 14 8.22 -13.17 17.00
CA THR A 14 7.76 -11.79 16.76
C THR A 14 8.80 -10.71 17.12
N PRO A 15 9.46 -10.73 18.30
CA PRO A 15 10.47 -9.73 18.62
C PRO A 15 11.68 -9.80 17.69
N LEU A 16 12.13 -11.01 17.32
CA LEU A 16 13.22 -11.22 16.36
C LEU A 16 12.87 -10.67 14.97
N ALA A 17 11.69 -11.01 14.46
CA ALA A 17 11.29 -10.67 13.09
C ALA A 17 11.06 -9.17 12.87
N PHE A 18 10.58 -8.47 13.91
CA PHE A 18 10.23 -7.05 13.83
C PHE A 18 11.13 -6.15 14.68
N ALA A 19 12.27 -6.68 15.15
CA ALA A 19 13.25 -5.99 16.00
C ALA A 19 12.64 -5.33 17.26
N LEU A 20 11.65 -5.99 17.89
CA LEU A 20 10.93 -5.44 19.05
C LEU A 20 11.73 -5.52 20.35
N ASP A 21 12.87 -6.18 20.33
CA ASP A 21 13.91 -6.12 21.35
C ASP A 21 14.69 -4.79 21.29
N TRP A 22 14.71 -4.10 20.14
CA TRP A 22 15.39 -2.82 19.95
C TRP A 22 14.45 -1.61 19.91
N ILE A 23 13.36 -1.71 19.14
CA ILE A 23 12.46 -0.58 18.87
C ILE A 23 11.01 -1.04 18.75
N ARG A 24 10.08 -0.21 19.25
CA ARG A 24 8.63 -0.46 19.15
C ARG A 24 7.87 0.83 18.82
N PRO A 25 6.78 0.78 18.05
CA PRO A 25 6.25 -0.37 17.29
C PRO A 25 6.88 -0.50 15.89
N PRO A 26 6.74 -1.66 15.20
CA PRO A 26 7.10 -1.79 13.80
C PRO A 26 6.00 -1.18 12.89
N ARG A 27 6.28 -1.04 11.59
CA ARG A 27 5.28 -0.62 10.59
C ARG A 27 4.73 -1.82 9.85
N GLN A 28 3.68 -2.42 10.39
CA GLN A 28 2.92 -3.47 9.69
C GLN A 28 1.90 -2.84 8.75
N MET A 29 1.62 -3.51 7.62
CA MET A 29 0.65 -3.09 6.62
C MET A 29 -0.13 -4.28 6.08
N ASN A 30 -1.44 -4.13 5.88
CA ASN A 30 -2.26 -5.14 5.23
C ASN A 30 -2.10 -5.03 3.70
N SER A 31 -1.55 -6.08 3.08
CA SER A 31 -1.09 -6.01 1.68
C SER A 31 -2.21 -5.83 0.66
N THR A 32 -3.44 -6.25 0.95
CA THR A 32 -4.56 -6.07 0.00
C THR A 32 -4.82 -4.59 -0.27
N SER A 33 -4.98 -3.76 0.77
CA SER A 33 -5.17 -2.31 0.59
C SER A 33 -3.92 -1.66 -0.02
N PHE A 34 -2.73 -2.08 0.42
CA PHE A 34 -1.47 -1.58 -0.12
C PHE A 34 -1.36 -1.79 -1.64
N PHE A 35 -1.57 -3.00 -2.13
CA PHE A 35 -1.46 -3.28 -3.57
C PHE A 35 -2.66 -2.73 -4.34
N TYR A 36 -3.86 -2.72 -3.75
CA TYR A 36 -5.03 -2.09 -4.36
C TYR A 36 -4.75 -0.62 -4.68
N ALA A 37 -4.16 0.12 -3.73
CA ALA A 37 -3.74 1.50 -3.91
C ALA A 37 -2.55 1.66 -4.85
N HIS A 38 -1.44 0.93 -4.64
CA HIS A 38 -0.16 1.21 -5.33
C HIS A 38 0.02 0.48 -6.66
N THR A 39 -0.89 -0.42 -7.03
CA THR A 39 -0.98 -0.93 -8.41
C THR A 39 -2.17 -0.33 -9.15
N ASP A 40 -2.79 0.69 -8.58
CA ASP A 40 -3.89 1.47 -9.16
C ASP A 40 -5.11 0.65 -9.60
N GLN A 41 -5.30 -0.54 -9.02
CA GLN A 41 -6.45 -1.40 -9.32
C GLN A 41 -7.77 -0.71 -8.98
N TRP A 42 -7.77 0.16 -7.97
CA TRP A 42 -8.91 0.99 -7.59
C TRP A 42 -9.44 1.87 -8.71
N ARG A 43 -8.59 2.22 -9.68
CA ARG A 43 -8.97 3.03 -10.84
C ARG A 43 -9.80 2.26 -11.87
N TYR A 44 -9.92 0.95 -11.73
CA TYR A 44 -10.64 0.08 -12.66
C TYR A 44 -11.81 -0.62 -11.97
N GLU A 45 -12.16 -0.21 -10.75
CA GLU A 45 -13.24 -0.78 -9.97
C GLU A 45 -14.57 -0.61 -10.70
N LYS A 46 -15.36 -1.67 -10.77
CA LYS A 46 -16.69 -1.64 -11.42
C LYS A 46 -17.83 -1.97 -10.46
N LEU A 47 -17.51 -2.47 -9.26
CA LEU A 47 -18.50 -2.80 -8.26
C LEU A 47 -18.85 -1.55 -7.44
N GLY A 48 -20.09 -1.09 -7.56
CA GLY A 48 -20.64 -0.02 -6.75
C GLY A 48 -20.94 -0.48 -5.32
N MET A 49 -20.84 0.43 -4.35
CA MET A 49 -21.15 0.09 -2.95
C MET A 49 -22.64 -0.19 -2.75
N GLU A 50 -23.50 0.43 -3.54
CA GLU A 50 -24.94 0.20 -3.60
C GLU A 50 -25.31 -1.26 -3.90
N GLU A 51 -24.45 -2.02 -4.59
CA GLU A 51 -24.67 -3.43 -4.88
C GLU A 51 -24.35 -4.34 -3.69
N VAL A 52 -23.54 -3.85 -2.74
CA VAL A 52 -23.09 -4.59 -1.55
C VAL A 52 -23.96 -4.27 -0.33
N LEU A 53 -24.58 -3.09 -0.31
CA LEU A 53 -25.38 -2.63 0.81
C LEU A 53 -26.64 -3.48 1.00
N SER A 54 -26.99 -3.72 2.27
CA SER A 54 -28.29 -4.29 2.63
C SER A 54 -29.41 -3.38 2.12
N PRO A 55 -30.54 -3.94 1.61
CA PRO A 55 -31.69 -3.15 1.18
C PRO A 55 -32.37 -2.37 2.32
N LEU A 56 -31.97 -2.62 3.58
CA LEU A 56 -32.46 -1.91 4.76
C LEU A 56 -31.55 -0.75 5.19
N ALA A 57 -30.37 -0.60 4.60
CA ALA A 57 -29.45 0.50 4.90
C ALA A 57 -29.88 1.77 4.14
N ASP A 58 -29.59 2.96 4.69
CA ASP A 58 -29.73 4.22 3.97
C ASP A 58 -28.51 4.42 3.04
N PRO A 59 -28.65 4.32 1.70
CA PRO A 59 -27.52 4.42 0.79
C PRO A 59 -26.77 5.75 0.87
N LYS A 60 -27.44 6.83 1.31
CA LYS A 60 -26.82 8.17 1.41
C LYS A 60 -25.68 8.22 2.43
N LEU A 61 -25.70 7.36 3.44
CA LEU A 61 -24.64 7.27 4.45
C LEU A 61 -23.42 6.51 3.96
N TYR A 62 -23.53 5.82 2.83
CA TYR A 62 -22.56 4.86 2.31
C TYR A 62 -22.20 5.15 0.85
N ALA A 63 -22.06 6.44 0.51
CA ALA A 63 -21.58 6.88 -0.80
C ALA A 63 -20.04 6.83 -0.91
N GLY A 64 -19.54 6.80 -2.15
CA GLY A 64 -18.12 6.78 -2.49
C GLY A 64 -17.66 5.45 -3.07
N GLY A 65 -16.45 5.43 -3.62
CA GLY A 65 -15.83 4.21 -4.16
C GLY A 65 -15.24 3.33 -3.05
N MET A 66 -14.89 2.08 -3.35
CA MET A 66 -14.31 1.17 -2.35
C MET A 66 -13.02 1.70 -1.70
N ILE A 67 -12.19 2.43 -2.46
CA ILE A 67 -10.98 3.05 -1.91
C ILE A 67 -11.30 4.12 -0.86
N ASP A 68 -12.43 4.82 -0.96
CA ASP A 68 -12.85 5.82 0.02
C ASP A 68 -13.06 5.17 1.40
N TYR A 69 -13.57 3.93 1.43
CA TYR A 69 -13.75 3.19 2.68
C TYR A 69 -12.43 2.79 3.32
N ASN A 70 -11.40 2.48 2.53
CA ASN A 70 -10.05 2.27 3.06
C ASN A 70 -9.53 3.56 3.69
N VAL A 71 -9.62 4.70 2.99
CA VAL A 71 -9.18 6.00 3.54
C VAL A 71 -9.90 6.34 4.85
N ARG A 72 -11.22 6.12 4.90
CA ARG A 72 -12.03 6.32 6.11
C ARG A 72 -11.59 5.39 7.25
N ALA A 73 -11.28 4.14 6.95
CA ALA A 73 -10.80 3.17 7.94
C ALA A 73 -9.39 3.52 8.45
N GLU A 74 -8.48 3.92 7.56
CA GLU A 74 -7.11 4.33 7.88
C GLU A 74 -7.09 5.57 8.79
N ARG A 75 -7.83 6.63 8.45
CA ARG A 75 -7.89 7.85 9.27
C ARG A 75 -8.49 7.62 10.66
N MET A 76 -9.36 6.62 10.81
CA MET A 76 -9.96 6.22 12.09
C MET A 76 -9.09 5.25 12.88
N GLY A 77 -7.93 4.84 12.36
CA GLY A 77 -7.03 3.88 13.00
C GLY A 77 -7.55 2.44 12.99
N TRP A 78 -8.51 2.12 12.11
CA TRP A 78 -9.02 0.75 11.93
C TRP A 78 -8.07 -0.11 11.09
N LEU A 79 -7.39 0.51 10.12
CA LEU A 79 -6.38 -0.11 9.27
C LEU A 79 -5.05 0.64 9.38
N PRO A 80 -3.91 -0.04 9.19
CA PRO A 80 -2.62 0.63 9.02
C PRO A 80 -2.53 1.31 7.65
N SER A 81 -1.53 2.17 7.48
CA SER A 81 -1.23 2.86 6.23
C SER A 81 0.24 2.75 5.88
N ALA A 82 0.56 2.62 4.59
CA ALA A 82 1.93 2.66 4.08
C ALA A 82 1.97 3.15 2.62
N PRO A 83 2.68 4.25 2.32
CA PRO A 83 3.21 5.27 3.25
C PRO A 83 2.14 5.90 4.15
N GLN A 84 2.57 6.51 5.26
CA GLN A 84 1.64 7.08 6.26
C GLN A 84 1.38 8.58 6.01
N LEU A 85 2.46 9.36 5.89
CA LEU A 85 2.40 10.81 5.71
C LEU A 85 3.10 11.16 4.41
N GLN A 86 2.56 12.13 3.68
CA GLN A 86 3.20 12.65 2.47
C GLN A 86 4.53 13.33 2.79
N THR A 87 4.60 13.95 3.97
CA THR A 87 5.84 14.45 4.53
C THR A 87 6.67 13.31 5.10
N ASN A 88 7.98 13.34 4.87
CA ASN A 88 8.89 12.38 5.49
C ASN A 88 8.70 12.38 7.03
N PRO A 89 8.39 11.24 7.67
CA PRO A 89 8.10 11.20 9.10
C PRO A 89 9.28 11.64 9.98
N LEU A 90 10.53 11.57 9.48
CA LEU A 90 11.69 12.12 10.19
C LEU A 90 11.72 13.65 10.16
N GLN A 91 11.16 14.27 9.12
CA GLN A 91 11.06 15.72 9.01
C GLN A 91 10.04 16.28 10.00
N VAL A 92 8.95 15.55 10.28
CA VAL A 92 7.95 15.93 11.29
C VAL A 92 8.59 16.18 12.67
N VAL A 93 9.54 15.32 13.07
CA VAL A 93 10.26 15.48 14.35
C VAL A 93 11.17 16.71 14.33
N ARG A 94 11.82 16.99 13.19
CA ARG A 94 12.67 18.19 13.02
C ARG A 94 11.84 19.47 13.09
N ASP A 95 10.69 19.49 12.43
CA ASP A 95 9.78 20.63 12.42
C ASP A 95 9.19 20.89 13.81
N ALA A 96 8.80 19.82 14.53
CA ALA A 96 8.35 19.92 15.92
C ALA A 96 9.45 20.53 16.82
N THR A 97 10.70 20.06 16.68
CA THR A 97 11.85 20.58 17.42
C THR A 97 12.09 22.06 17.13
N ALA A 98 12.04 22.46 15.85
CA ALA A 98 12.20 23.85 15.43
C ALA A 98 11.07 24.76 15.95
N ALA A 99 9.85 24.22 16.08
CA ALA A 99 8.70 24.91 16.65
C ALA A 99 8.69 24.93 18.19
N GLY A 100 9.65 24.27 18.86
CA GLY A 100 9.69 24.17 20.33
C GLY A 100 8.55 23.33 20.91
N LEU A 101 8.02 22.36 20.16
CA LEU A 101 6.90 21.52 20.54
C LEU A 101 7.31 20.06 20.64
N GLU A 102 6.60 19.30 21.48
CA GLU A 102 6.77 17.86 21.55
C GLU A 102 6.25 17.20 20.23
N PRO A 103 6.97 16.22 19.64
CA PRO A 103 6.62 15.66 18.34
C PRO A 103 5.19 15.09 18.20
N ARG A 104 4.65 14.42 19.23
CA ARG A 104 3.27 13.93 19.19
C ARG A 104 2.27 15.07 19.24
N GLU A 105 2.47 16.09 20.07
CA GLU A 105 1.62 17.29 20.09
C GLU A 105 1.63 18.00 18.73
N TYR A 106 2.82 18.21 18.16
CA TYR A 106 2.98 18.80 16.84
C TYR A 106 2.24 17.99 15.77
N ALA A 107 2.42 16.67 15.75
CA ALA A 107 1.77 15.79 14.77
C ALA A 107 0.24 15.82 14.90
N VAL A 108 -0.31 15.75 16.12
CA VAL A 108 -1.76 15.82 16.34
C VAL A 108 -2.33 17.15 15.91
N ARG A 109 -1.66 18.26 16.24
CA ARG A 109 -2.08 19.60 15.81
C ARG A 109 -2.07 19.70 14.29
N SER A 110 -0.97 19.28 13.68
CA SER A 110 -0.77 19.31 12.23
C SER A 110 -1.85 18.47 11.51
N ILE A 111 -2.12 17.25 11.98
CA ILE A 111 -3.19 16.42 11.38
C ILE A 111 -4.56 17.09 11.49
N LYS A 112 -4.86 17.78 12.60
CA LYS A 112 -6.13 18.50 12.79
C LYS A 112 -6.26 19.75 11.93
N ASP A 113 -5.17 20.49 11.70
CA ASP A 113 -5.16 21.67 10.86
C ASP A 113 -5.02 21.35 9.35
N GLY A 114 -4.72 20.09 9.02
CA GLY A 114 -4.61 19.59 7.66
C GLY A 114 -3.26 19.88 6.99
N SER A 115 -2.26 20.37 7.72
CA SER A 115 -0.94 20.71 7.15
C SER A 115 -0.13 19.50 6.65
N PRO A 116 -0.05 18.34 7.33
CA PRO A 116 0.54 17.16 6.74
C PRO A 116 -0.55 16.48 5.92
N LYS A 117 -0.37 16.47 4.60
CA LYS A 117 -1.18 15.63 3.74
C LYS A 117 -0.93 14.16 4.10
N LEU A 118 -2.02 13.40 4.20
CA LEU A 118 -1.99 11.98 4.51
C LEU A 118 -1.79 11.21 3.21
N SER A 119 -0.83 10.28 3.15
CA SER A 119 -0.43 9.67 1.88
C SER A 119 -1.56 8.92 1.17
N TRP A 120 -2.47 8.33 1.94
CA TRP A 120 -3.61 7.56 1.44
C TRP A 120 -4.71 8.41 0.80
N THR A 121 -4.72 9.73 1.01
CA THR A 121 -5.64 10.64 0.31
C THR A 121 -5.18 10.97 -1.10
N ASP A 122 -3.92 10.69 -1.44
CA ASP A 122 -3.34 10.89 -2.77
C ASP A 122 -2.23 9.85 -3.03
N PRO A 123 -2.59 8.56 -3.21
CA PRO A 123 -1.62 7.47 -3.41
C PRO A 123 -0.85 7.60 -4.73
N ASP A 124 -1.31 8.46 -5.63
CA ASP A 124 -0.71 8.79 -6.93
C ASP A 124 0.18 10.04 -6.87
N HIS A 125 0.39 10.64 -5.69
CA HIS A 125 1.45 11.62 -5.52
C HIS A 125 2.82 10.93 -5.51
N THR A 126 3.82 11.53 -6.15
CA THR A 126 5.19 10.98 -6.22
C THR A 126 5.88 10.79 -4.85
N SER A 127 5.31 11.33 -3.78
CA SER A 127 5.81 11.22 -2.40
C SER A 127 5.10 10.11 -1.61
N ASN A 128 4.02 9.55 -2.16
CA ASN A 128 3.05 8.71 -1.46
C ASN A 128 3.05 7.24 -1.91
N TRP A 129 3.95 6.83 -2.80
CA TRP A 129 4.08 5.43 -3.20
C TRP A 129 5.40 4.80 -2.76
N PRO A 130 5.44 3.45 -2.61
CA PRO A 130 6.69 2.74 -2.34
C PRO A 130 7.68 2.94 -3.49
N ARG A 131 8.94 3.18 -3.15
CA ARG A 131 10.04 3.32 -4.12
C ARG A 131 10.96 2.12 -4.18
N ASN A 132 11.13 1.43 -3.07
CA ASN A 132 12.00 0.26 -2.97
C ASN A 132 11.17 -0.92 -2.46
N MET A 133 11.27 -2.06 -3.13
CA MET A 133 10.60 -3.29 -2.73
C MET A 133 11.59 -4.46 -2.70
N PHE A 134 11.61 -5.15 -1.56
CA PHE A 134 12.33 -6.40 -1.40
C PHE A 134 11.33 -7.56 -1.43
N VAL A 135 11.62 -8.55 -2.26
CA VAL A 135 10.83 -9.78 -2.36
C VAL A 135 11.73 -10.96 -2.05
N TRP A 136 11.37 -11.75 -1.04
CA TRP A 136 12.07 -12.98 -0.73
C TRP A 136 11.06 -14.03 -0.27
N ARG A 137 11.34 -15.30 -0.57
CA ARG A 137 10.44 -16.43 -0.24
C ARG A 137 9.02 -16.24 -0.79
N SER A 138 8.88 -15.49 -1.88
CA SER A 138 7.62 -15.15 -2.53
C SER A 138 7.84 -15.01 -4.03
N ASN A 139 6.86 -15.44 -4.82
CA ASN A 139 6.81 -15.21 -6.26
C ASN A 139 5.62 -14.32 -6.58
N ILE A 140 5.61 -13.08 -6.06
CA ILE A 140 4.44 -12.21 -6.11
C ILE A 140 3.97 -11.93 -7.53
N LEU A 141 4.90 -11.68 -8.46
CA LEU A 141 4.55 -11.39 -9.85
C LEU A 141 4.14 -12.62 -10.65
N GLY A 142 4.43 -13.83 -10.17
CA GLY A 142 4.09 -15.08 -10.87
C GLY A 142 3.12 -15.99 -10.12
N SER A 143 2.54 -15.55 -9.01
CA SER A 143 1.66 -16.41 -8.19
C SER A 143 0.61 -15.63 -7.42
N SER A 144 1.02 -14.78 -6.46
CA SER A 144 0.07 -14.19 -5.50
C SER A 144 -0.45 -12.81 -5.89
N GLY A 145 0.16 -12.13 -6.87
CA GLY A 145 -0.23 -10.82 -7.38
C GLY A 145 -1.50 -10.89 -8.22
N LYS A 146 -2.66 -10.65 -7.59
CA LYS A 146 -3.93 -10.50 -8.31
C LYS A 146 -3.90 -9.18 -9.06
N GLY A 147 -4.39 -9.20 -10.30
CA GLY A 147 -4.25 -8.05 -11.20
C GLY A 147 -2.82 -7.90 -11.74
N HIS A 148 -2.21 -9.01 -12.19
CA HIS A 148 -0.82 -9.05 -12.67
C HIS A 148 -0.45 -7.90 -13.62
N GLU A 149 -1.29 -7.63 -14.62
CA GLU A 149 -1.03 -6.56 -15.59
C GLU A 149 -1.00 -5.16 -14.97
N TYR A 150 -1.71 -4.94 -13.85
CA TYR A 150 -1.65 -3.69 -13.11
C TYR A 150 -0.36 -3.53 -12.32
N PHE A 151 0.23 -4.64 -11.82
CA PHE A 151 1.60 -4.62 -11.27
C PHE A 151 2.59 -4.21 -12.37
N LEU A 152 2.51 -4.83 -13.56
CA LEU A 152 3.40 -4.50 -14.68
C LEU A 152 3.27 -3.02 -15.09
N LYS A 153 2.05 -2.52 -15.22
CA LYS A 153 1.77 -1.14 -15.62
C LYS A 153 2.18 -0.11 -14.56
N HIS A 154 1.57 -0.18 -13.38
CA HIS A 154 1.62 0.91 -12.41
C HIS A 154 2.83 0.79 -11.47
N LEU A 155 3.22 -0.43 -11.10
CA LEU A 155 4.31 -0.65 -10.16
C LEU A 155 5.67 -0.71 -10.87
N LEU A 156 5.77 -1.47 -11.96
CA LEU A 156 7.02 -1.71 -12.70
C LEU A 156 7.23 -0.76 -13.88
N GLY A 157 6.15 -0.25 -14.51
CA GLY A 157 6.27 0.63 -15.67
C GLY A 157 6.68 -0.10 -16.95
N THR A 158 6.35 -1.39 -17.08
CA THR A 158 6.69 -2.21 -18.25
C THR A 158 5.51 -2.32 -19.22
N SER A 159 5.75 -2.96 -20.36
CA SER A 159 4.66 -3.46 -21.22
C SER A 159 3.69 -4.30 -20.40
N ASN A 160 2.41 -4.14 -20.66
CA ASN A 160 1.31 -4.78 -19.95
C ASN A 160 0.15 -5.07 -20.91
N GLY A 161 -0.75 -5.95 -20.48
CA GLY A 161 -1.92 -6.40 -21.22
C GLY A 161 -3.25 -5.84 -20.70
N VAL A 162 -3.26 -4.72 -19.95
CA VAL A 162 -4.51 -4.12 -19.44
C VAL A 162 -5.40 -3.71 -20.62
N GLN A 163 -6.55 -4.38 -20.78
CA GLN A 163 -7.51 -4.11 -21.86
C GLN A 163 -8.59 -3.09 -21.48
N GLY A 164 -8.95 -3.04 -20.20
CA GLY A 164 -9.97 -2.15 -19.68
C GLY A 164 -9.49 -0.70 -19.62
N LYS A 165 -10.41 0.24 -19.82
CA LYS A 165 -10.18 1.65 -19.48
C LYS A 165 -10.36 1.84 -17.97
N ASP A 166 -9.65 2.81 -17.40
CA ASP A 166 -9.92 3.25 -16.04
C ASP A 166 -11.32 3.89 -15.95
N LEU A 167 -11.74 4.25 -14.73
CA LEU A 167 -12.99 4.98 -14.50
C LEU A 167 -13.03 6.19 -15.44
N GLY A 168 -13.94 6.16 -16.41
CA GLY A 168 -14.07 7.21 -17.40
C GLY A 168 -14.62 8.51 -16.82
N ALA A 169 -14.70 9.56 -17.64
CA ALA A 169 -15.26 10.85 -17.24
C ALA A 169 -16.73 10.77 -16.77
N GLU A 170 -17.47 9.75 -17.24
CA GLU A 170 -18.88 9.52 -16.90
C GLU A 170 -19.06 8.60 -15.68
N GLU A 171 -17.98 8.00 -15.16
CA GLU A 171 -18.03 7.13 -14.00
C GLU A 171 -17.74 7.91 -12.71
N ALA A 172 -18.40 7.53 -11.62
CA ALA A 172 -18.23 8.20 -10.34
C ALA A 172 -16.81 7.99 -9.80
N LYS A 173 -16.06 9.08 -9.66
CA LYS A 173 -14.72 9.10 -9.07
C LYS A 173 -14.81 9.01 -7.53
N PRO A 174 -13.75 8.51 -6.86
CA PRO A 174 -13.69 8.55 -5.40
C PRO A 174 -13.76 9.99 -4.86
N THR A 175 -14.20 10.10 -3.62
CA THR A 175 -14.43 11.37 -2.92
C THR A 175 -13.37 11.67 -1.87
N GLU A 176 -12.69 10.65 -1.35
CA GLU A 176 -11.64 10.76 -0.33
C GLU A 176 -10.23 10.68 -0.94
N VAL A 177 -10.13 10.28 -2.21
CA VAL A 177 -8.86 10.09 -2.94
C VAL A 177 -8.77 11.03 -4.12
N VAL A 178 -7.63 11.71 -4.26
CA VAL A 178 -7.32 12.57 -5.40
C VAL A 178 -7.26 11.75 -6.68
N TRP A 179 -8.06 12.14 -7.67
CA TRP A 179 -8.01 11.57 -9.01
C TRP A 179 -7.03 12.33 -9.90
N HIS A 180 -6.03 11.63 -10.42
CA HIS A 180 -5.16 12.14 -11.49
C HIS A 180 -5.63 11.58 -12.84
N ASP A 181 -5.82 12.44 -13.85
CA ASP A 181 -6.32 12.00 -15.16
C ASP A 181 -5.37 11.03 -15.87
N LYS A 182 -4.06 11.20 -15.65
CA LYS A 182 -3.06 10.22 -16.06
C LYS A 182 -2.54 9.51 -14.81
N ALA A 183 -2.84 8.22 -14.71
CA ALA A 183 -2.28 7.38 -13.67
C ALA A 183 -0.74 7.33 -13.79
N PRO A 184 -0.02 7.36 -12.66
CA PRO A 184 1.42 7.08 -12.64
C PRO A 184 1.72 5.64 -13.07
N GLU A 185 2.87 5.47 -13.71
CA GLU A 185 3.43 4.17 -14.13
C GLU A 185 4.87 4.08 -13.62
N GLY A 186 5.34 2.87 -13.31
CA GLY A 186 6.70 2.66 -12.79
C GLY A 186 6.96 3.30 -11.44
N LYS A 187 6.07 3.07 -10.45
CA LYS A 187 6.21 3.65 -9.10
C LYS A 187 7.46 3.16 -8.35
N LEU A 188 7.92 1.93 -8.60
CA LEU A 188 9.14 1.42 -7.99
C LEU A 188 10.38 1.98 -8.69
N ASP A 189 11.30 2.50 -7.90
CA ASP A 189 12.64 2.86 -8.33
C ASP A 189 13.59 1.63 -8.28
N LEU A 190 13.30 0.64 -7.43
CA LEU A 190 14.11 -0.57 -7.27
C LEU A 190 13.28 -1.77 -6.77
N LEU A 191 13.35 -2.88 -7.51
CA LEU A 191 12.85 -4.19 -7.13
C LEU A 191 14.02 -5.18 -6.96
N VAL A 192 14.20 -5.66 -5.73
CA VAL A 192 15.22 -6.67 -5.38
C VAL A 192 14.53 -7.98 -5.02
N THR A 193 14.90 -9.07 -5.69
CA THR A 193 14.37 -10.41 -5.39
C THR A 193 15.45 -11.38 -4.93
N LEU A 194 15.16 -12.11 -3.85
CA LEU A 194 16.01 -13.19 -3.33
C LEU A 194 15.32 -14.53 -3.56
N ASP A 195 15.94 -15.38 -4.37
CA ASP A 195 15.41 -16.70 -4.73
C ASP A 195 16.57 -17.66 -5.08
N PHE A 196 16.35 -18.97 -4.88
CA PHE A 196 17.31 -20.01 -5.28
C PHE A 196 17.06 -20.50 -6.72
N ARG A 197 15.98 -20.04 -7.35
CA ARG A 197 15.67 -20.29 -8.77
C ARG A 197 15.25 -19.01 -9.47
N MET A 198 15.39 -18.96 -10.79
CA MET A 198 14.91 -17.84 -11.61
C MET A 198 13.38 -17.87 -11.74
N SER A 199 12.66 -17.31 -10.76
CA SER A 199 11.20 -17.22 -10.78
C SER A 199 10.70 -16.08 -11.68
N THR A 200 9.39 -16.03 -11.95
CA THR A 200 8.77 -14.91 -12.68
C THR A 200 9.08 -13.57 -12.03
N THR A 201 9.07 -13.50 -10.70
CA THR A 201 9.43 -12.25 -10.01
C THR A 201 10.88 -11.88 -10.26
N CYS A 202 11.82 -12.84 -10.24
CA CYS A 202 13.22 -12.57 -10.61
C CYS A 202 13.37 -12.04 -12.05
N LEU A 203 12.62 -12.60 -13.00
CA LEU A 203 12.66 -12.16 -14.41
C LEU A 203 12.27 -10.68 -14.61
N TYR A 204 11.45 -10.13 -13.71
CA TYR A 204 11.02 -8.72 -13.72
C TYR A 204 11.78 -7.84 -12.71
N SER A 205 12.76 -8.38 -11.98
CA SER A 205 13.49 -7.62 -10.94
C SER A 205 14.73 -6.94 -11.51
N ASP A 206 15.09 -5.79 -10.92
CA ASP A 206 16.33 -5.08 -11.25
C ASP A 206 17.56 -5.83 -10.71
N ILE A 207 17.43 -6.41 -9.51
CA ILE A 207 18.49 -7.16 -8.84
C ILE A 207 17.94 -8.52 -8.39
N VAL A 208 18.66 -9.58 -8.76
CA VAL A 208 18.39 -10.94 -8.28
C VAL A 208 19.57 -11.40 -7.43
N LEU A 209 19.31 -11.75 -6.17
CA LEU A 209 20.31 -12.28 -5.25
C LEU A 209 20.10 -13.79 -5.08
N PRO A 210 21.13 -14.62 -5.32
CA PRO A 210 21.02 -16.06 -5.13
C PRO A 210 20.88 -16.38 -3.63
N ALA A 211 19.76 -17.02 -3.27
CA ALA A 211 19.55 -17.52 -1.91
C ALA A 211 19.96 -19.00 -1.79
N ALA A 212 20.37 -19.42 -0.60
CA ALA A 212 20.57 -20.83 -0.29
C ALA A 212 19.27 -21.62 -0.46
N THR A 213 19.38 -22.89 -0.86
CA THR A 213 18.25 -23.81 -0.86
C THR A 213 17.88 -24.19 0.58
N TRP A 214 16.85 -25.01 0.75
CA TRP A 214 16.46 -25.48 2.09
C TRP A 214 17.46 -26.50 2.71
N TYR A 215 18.45 -26.98 1.94
CA TYR A 215 19.43 -27.97 2.36
C TYR A 215 20.85 -27.39 2.50
N GLU A 216 20.98 -26.07 2.48
CA GLU A 216 22.23 -25.28 2.52
C GLU A 216 22.09 -24.13 3.52
#